data_AF-A0A5R9KA43-F1
#
_entry.id   AF-A0A5R9KA43-F1
#
_cell.length_a   1.000
_cell.length_b   1.000
_cell.length_c   1.000
_cell.angle_alpha   90.00
_cell.angle_beta   90.00
_cell.angle_gamma   90.00
#
_symmetry.space_group_name_H-M   'P 1'
#
loop_
_entity.id
_entity.type
_entity.pdbx_description
1 polymer ?
#
loop_
_entity_poly.entity_id
_entity_poly.type
_entity_poly.pdbx_seq_one_letter_code
_entity_poly.pdbx_strand_id
1 'polypeptide(L)'
;AYEEQRYHDARRWMIAKETLGRPLTYITVLGKFKAGKSMKEPYRYDPAVYDYTYTPVEEKAHENRTWIDKMYFRPFSRDEINRNAQLVQNPGYDK
;
A
#
# COMPACT_ATOMS: atom_id res chain seq x y z
N ALA A 1 6.52 -6.09 -12.88
CA ALA A 1 6.18 -5.51 -11.56
C ALA A 1 7.31 -5.84 -10.58
N TYR A 2 7.49 -5.09 -9.50
CA TYR A 2 8.66 -5.20 -8.60
C TYR A 2 10.00 -4.80 -9.25
N GLU A 3 9.95 -3.83 -10.18
CA GLU A 3 11.10 -3.32 -10.96
C GLU A 3 11.20 -1.79 -10.85
N GLU A 4 10.78 -1.23 -9.71
CA GLU A 4 10.82 0.22 -9.38
C GLU A 4 10.01 1.16 -10.30
N GLN A 5 9.37 0.66 -11.36
CA GLN A 5 8.60 1.47 -12.31
C GLN A 5 7.32 2.09 -11.71
N ARG A 6 6.61 1.33 -10.84
CA ARG A 6 5.25 1.69 -10.41
C ARG A 6 5.17 3.05 -9.71
N TYR A 7 6.24 3.42 -9.00
CA TYR A 7 6.34 4.72 -8.34
C TYR A 7 6.30 5.87 -9.35
N HIS A 8 7.07 5.76 -10.45
CA HIS A 8 7.13 6.78 -11.49
C HIS A 8 5.91 6.75 -12.42
N ASP A 9 5.41 5.56 -12.74
CA ASP A 9 4.23 5.37 -13.59
C ASP A 9 2.98 6.03 -13.03
N ALA A 10 2.67 5.78 -11.76
CA ALA A 10 1.50 6.38 -11.12
C ALA A 10 1.59 7.92 -11.07
N ARG A 11 2.82 8.45 -10.97
CA ARG A 11 3.08 9.90 -10.96
C ARG A 11 2.90 10.53 -12.33
N ARG A 12 3.57 9.99 -13.36
CA ARG A 12 3.52 10.54 -14.73
C ARG A 12 2.15 10.39 -15.39
N TRP A 13 1.36 9.40 -14.96
CA TRP A 13 -0.02 9.23 -15.40
C TRP A 13 -1.04 10.02 -14.57
N MET A 14 -0.61 10.73 -13.53
CA MET A 14 -1.50 11.50 -12.66
C MET A 14 -2.60 10.66 -11.99
N ILE A 15 -2.29 9.40 -11.63
CA ILE A 15 -3.23 8.46 -10.98
C ILE A 15 -2.81 8.08 -9.57
N ALA A 16 -1.94 8.88 -8.94
CA ALA A 16 -1.33 8.51 -7.68
C ALA A 16 -2.34 8.50 -6.53
N LYS A 17 -3.36 9.36 -6.55
CA LYS A 17 -4.44 9.37 -5.55
C LYS A 17 -5.26 8.08 -5.58
N GLU A 18 -5.59 7.61 -6.77
CA GLU A 18 -6.41 6.42 -7.03
C GLU A 18 -5.63 5.12 -6.83
N THR A 19 -4.29 5.18 -6.80
CA THR A 19 -3.44 3.99 -6.78
C THR A 19 -2.45 3.93 -5.61
N LEU A 20 -1.60 4.93 -5.43
CA LEU A 20 -0.64 4.99 -4.33
C LEU A 20 -1.28 5.49 -3.03
N GLY A 21 -2.31 6.34 -3.13
CA GLY A 21 -3.04 6.90 -2.01
C GLY A 21 -4.24 6.07 -1.54
N ARG A 22 -4.67 5.06 -2.31
CA ARG A 22 -5.81 4.23 -1.92
C ARG A 22 -5.47 3.35 -0.71
N PRO A 23 -6.47 3.01 0.13
CA PRO A 23 -6.30 2.01 1.17
C PRO A 23 -5.80 0.67 0.62
N LEU A 24 -4.99 -0.03 1.41
CA LEU A 24 -4.59 -1.38 1.06
C LEU A 24 -5.74 -2.35 1.31
N THR A 25 -5.84 -3.35 0.44
CA THR A 25 -6.81 -4.43 0.56
C THR A 25 -6.07 -5.76 0.58
N TYR A 26 -6.38 -6.58 1.58
CA TYR A 26 -5.94 -7.97 1.64
C TYR A 26 -7.15 -8.90 1.62
N ILE A 27 -6.88 -10.20 1.57
CA ILE A 27 -7.90 -11.23 1.77
C ILE A 27 -7.56 -11.92 3.09
N THR A 28 -8.51 -11.88 4.03
CA THR A 28 -8.46 -12.76 5.20
C THR A 28 -9.00 -14.12 4.80
N VAL A 29 -8.20 -15.16 5.01
CA VAL A 29 -8.56 -16.55 4.74
C VAL A 29 -8.76 -17.27 6.06
N LEU A 30 -9.99 -17.73 6.32
CA LEU A 30 -10.32 -18.50 7.51
C LEU A 30 -10.73 -19.91 7.11
N GLY A 31 -10.03 -20.92 7.63
CA GLY A 31 -10.43 -22.33 7.50
C GLY A 31 -11.07 -22.83 8.79
N LYS A 32 -12.39 -23.02 8.80
CA LYS A 32 -13.12 -23.58 9.94
C LYS A 32 -13.24 -25.09 9.79
N PHE A 33 -12.97 -25.86 10.85
CA PHE A 33 -13.18 -27.31 10.81
C PHE A 33 -14.64 -27.66 10.52
N LYS A 34 -14.82 -28.61 9.61
CA LYS A 34 -16.09 -29.32 9.44
C LYS A 34 -16.37 -30.16 10.69
N ALA A 35 -17.65 -30.42 10.96
CA ALA A 35 -18.05 -31.19 12.12
C ALA A 35 -17.31 -32.55 12.20
N GLY A 36 -16.70 -32.83 13.35
CA GLY A 36 -15.94 -34.07 13.58
C GLY A 36 -14.61 -34.17 12.85
N LYS A 37 -14.15 -33.11 12.17
CA LYS A 37 -12.82 -33.04 11.54
C LYS A 37 -11.83 -32.32 12.45
N SER A 38 -10.57 -32.69 12.31
CA SER A 38 -9.43 -32.09 13.01
C SER A 38 -8.24 -32.00 12.06
N MET A 39 -7.26 -31.15 12.41
CA MET A 39 -6.04 -31.02 11.65
C MET A 39 -5.05 -32.12 12.03
N LYS A 40 -4.27 -32.57 11.06
CA LYS A 40 -2.98 -33.24 11.31
C LYS A 40 -1.87 -32.30 10.87
N GLU A 41 -0.91 -32.08 11.75
CA GLU A 41 0.28 -31.28 11.45
C GLU A 41 1.17 -31.98 10.41
N PRO A 42 1.85 -31.24 9.51
CA PRO A 42 1.72 -29.79 9.31
C PRO A 42 0.42 -29.41 8.58
N TYR A 43 -0.08 -28.20 8.81
CA TYR A 43 -1.22 -27.66 8.07
C TYR A 43 -1.05 -27.82 6.54
N ARG A 44 -2.13 -28.21 5.87
CA ARG A 44 -2.28 -28.19 4.42
C ARG A 44 -3.68 -27.76 4.04
N TYR A 45 -3.82 -27.12 2.88
CA TYR A 45 -5.13 -26.80 2.32
C TYR A 45 -5.91 -28.10 2.05
N ASP A 46 -7.08 -28.24 2.67
CA ASP A 46 -7.90 -29.45 2.56
C ASP A 46 -9.40 -29.15 2.67
N PRO A 47 -10.12 -29.00 1.54
CA PRO A 47 -11.57 -28.77 1.54
C PRO A 47 -12.39 -29.92 2.12
N ALA A 48 -11.84 -31.12 2.34
CA ALA A 48 -12.53 -32.21 3.01
C ALA A 48 -12.50 -32.06 4.55
N VAL A 49 -11.58 -31.26 5.08
CA VAL A 49 -11.41 -31.00 6.52
C VAL A 49 -11.98 -29.63 6.92
N TYR A 50 -11.86 -28.63 6.04
CA TYR A 50 -12.22 -27.24 6.34
C TYR A 50 -13.30 -26.68 5.41
N ASP A 51 -14.11 -25.77 5.96
CA ASP A 51 -14.86 -24.77 5.19
C ASP A 51 -14.05 -23.47 5.19
N TYR A 52 -13.65 -23.02 4.00
CA TYR A 52 -12.84 -21.81 3.84
C TYR A 52 -13.70 -20.60 3.48
N THR A 53 -13.46 -19.50 4.17
CA THR A 53 -14.03 -18.19 3.86
C THR A 53 -12.93 -17.23 3.45
N TYR A 54 -13.17 -16.50 2.36
CA TYR A 54 -12.27 -15.49 1.81
C TYR A 54 -12.96 -14.13 1.88
N THR A 55 -12.48 -13.26 2.76
CA THR A 55 -13.10 -11.96 2.98
C THR A 55 -12.12 -10.86 2.58
N PRO A 56 -12.43 -10.01 1.58
CA PRO A 56 -11.66 -8.80 1.33
C PRO A 56 -11.75 -7.88 2.54
N VAL A 57 -10.60 -7.41 3.01
CA VAL A 57 -10.51 -6.47 4.13
C VAL A 57 -9.69 -5.26 3.71
N GLU A 58 -10.20 -4.08 4.06
CA GLU A 58 -9.42 -2.85 4.00
C GLU A 58 -8.50 -2.81 5.22
N GLU A 59 -7.21 -2.62 4.99
CA GLU A 59 -6.18 -2.71 6.01
C GLU A 59 -5.49 -1.37 6.21
N LYS A 60 -5.50 -0.90 7.45
CA LYS A 60 -4.96 0.41 7.87
C LYS A 60 -3.95 0.30 9.00
N ALA A 61 -3.83 -0.85 9.67
CA ALA A 61 -2.92 -0.99 10.79
C ALA A 61 -1.47 -1.17 10.30
N HIS A 62 -1.27 -1.91 9.21
CA HIS A 62 0.06 -2.02 8.59
C HIS A 62 0.48 -0.77 7.82
N GLU A 63 -0.43 -0.22 7.02
CA GLU A 63 -0.15 0.97 6.22
C GLU A 63 -1.43 1.79 6.02
N ASN A 64 -1.46 3.02 6.55
CA ASN A 64 -2.58 3.94 6.36
C ASN A 64 -2.19 5.00 5.33
N ARG A 65 -2.40 4.68 4.05
CA ARG A 65 -1.96 5.50 2.92
C ARG A 65 -2.75 6.78 2.81
N THR A 66 -2.04 7.85 2.47
CA THR A 66 -2.62 9.12 2.04
C THR A 66 -1.84 9.66 0.86
N TRP A 67 -2.54 10.33 -0.05
CA TRP A 67 -1.92 11.06 -1.16
C TRP A 67 -2.46 12.48 -1.20
N ILE A 68 -1.52 13.42 -1.25
CA ILE A 68 -1.78 14.85 -1.45
C ILE A 68 -0.91 15.32 -2.61
N ASP A 69 -1.42 16.22 -3.45
CA ASP A 69 -0.82 16.49 -4.77
C ASP A 69 0.62 17.02 -4.71
N LYS A 70 1.04 17.65 -3.60
CA LYS A 70 2.45 18.01 -3.41
C LYS A 70 3.39 16.81 -3.55
N MET A 71 2.92 15.61 -3.20
CA MET A 71 3.70 14.38 -3.28
C MET A 71 4.07 13.98 -4.70
N TYR A 72 3.51 14.58 -5.77
CA TYR A 72 3.97 14.34 -7.15
C TYR A 72 5.44 14.75 -7.35
N PHE A 73 5.89 15.77 -6.63
CA PHE A 73 7.29 16.23 -6.64
C PHE A 73 7.96 15.92 -5.30
N ARG A 74 9.28 15.73 -5.32
CA ARG A 74 10.06 15.57 -4.08
C ARG A 74 10.40 16.95 -3.51
N PRO A 75 10.42 17.14 -2.19
CA PRO A 75 10.94 18.37 -1.63
C PRO A 75 12.45 18.45 -1.92
N PHE A 76 12.92 19.66 -2.23
CA PHE A 76 14.35 19.96 -2.10
C PHE A 76 14.72 20.03 -0.62
N SER A 77 15.97 19.71 -0.30
CA SER A 77 16.46 19.83 1.08
C SER A 77 16.44 21.29 1.51
N ARG A 78 16.16 21.52 2.79
CA ARG A 78 16.08 22.87 3.36
C ARG A 78 17.39 23.64 3.19
N ASP A 79 18.53 22.97 3.36
CA ASP A 79 19.84 23.59 3.22
C ASP A 79 20.10 24.07 1.78
N GLU A 80 19.59 23.34 0.78
CA GLU A 80 19.76 23.73 -0.62
C GLU A 80 18.90 24.96 -0.95
N ILE A 81 17.67 25.02 -0.43
CA ILE A 81 16.80 26.21 -0.52
C ILE A 81 17.45 27.43 0.15
N ASN A 82 18.07 27.24 1.32
CA ASN A 82 18.70 28.34 2.06
C ASN A 82 20.00 28.84 1.41
N ARG A 83 20.72 27.99 0.68
CA ARG A 83 21.98 28.35 0.02
C ARG A 83 21.77 29.21 -1.23
N ASN A 84 20.67 29.03 -1.95
CA ASN A 84 20.42 29.71 -3.21
C ASN A 84 19.07 30.45 -3.18
N ALA A 85 19.13 31.79 -3.06
CA ALA A 85 17.94 32.65 -3.03
C ALA A 85 17.10 32.61 -4.33
N GLN A 86 17.65 32.10 -5.44
CA GLN A 86 16.93 31.93 -6.70
C GLN A 86 16.25 30.56 -6.82
N LEU A 87 16.56 29.60 -5.93
CA LEU A 87 15.93 28.28 -5.93
C LEU A 87 14.57 28.34 -5.23
N VAL A 88 13.52 28.01 -5.97
CA VAL A 88 12.15 27.95 -5.45
C VAL A 88 11.79 26.49 -5.13
N GLN A 89 11.16 26.26 -3.98
CA GLN A 89 10.71 24.95 -3.57
C GLN A 89 9.57 24.42 -4.47
N ASN A 90 9.46 23.10 -4.58
CA ASN A 90 8.34 22.46 -5.26
C ASN A 90 6.99 22.79 -4.59
N PRO A 91 5.87 22.85 -5.36
CA PRO A 91 4.57 23.27 -4.84
C PRO A 91 4.12 22.47 -3.61
N GLY A 92 3.60 23.18 -2.60
CA GLY A 92 3.02 22.60 -1.38
C GLY A 92 4.02 22.18 -0.30
N TYR A 93 5.33 22.38 -0.52
CA TYR A 93 6.36 22.23 0.50
C TYR A 93 6.80 23.58 1.04
N ASP A 94 7.09 23.64 2.33
CA ASP A 94 7.57 24.84 3.00
C ASP A 94 9.03 25.13 2.64
N LYS A 95 9.45 26.38 2.85
CA LYS A 95 10.83 26.83 2.68
C LYS A 95 11.69 26.46 3.89
#